data_AF-A0A930WPT9-F1
#
_entry.id   AF-A0A930WPT9-F1
#
_cell.length_a   1.000
_cell.length_b   1.000
_cell.length_c   1.000
_cell.angle_alpha   90.00
_cell.angle_beta   90.00
_cell.angle_gamma   90.00
#
_symmetry.space_group_name_H-M   'P 1'
#
loop_
_entity.id
_entity.type
_entity.pdbx_description
1 polymer ?
#
loop_
_entity_poly.entity_id
_entity_poly.type
_entity_poly.pdbx_seq_one_letter_code
_entity_poly.pdbx_strand_id
1 'polypeptide(L)'
;AQTNGIFQFESDGIRRVLKDMKPTAFEDLVAVLALYRPGPMEQIPHFINRKKGTEIVQYPHASLQKILEPTYGILVYQEQVMQAASEMAGFSLGEADILRRAIGKKNSDAIAAQKEKFVHGALSKGYKQEDAETVYDYIEKFANYGFNKSHAVAYAMLSYQLAYLKANYPTAFFTALFQNASAKSAKLQDYLVEARQLGIKILPPSINRSFADFVADDSGVIVGLNNIKGIRRDFVESIVKNRYEYGPFKGFQDFAYRMGAQYTKEPLLMALINAGAFDEFGETRATLKANVDAVVKSVKFHGLNLSLEDDLEVAFTHVEEEPLLKRIEEEIEVLGFSVSPHPSSKYDSLVKSGWITPIQTVFEEGYMRFIGMIVDIRKISTRKGEQMAYVTLQDASGMMDVVVFPSTLAEVYQQLQQNTMVLAEGRVKRGQKGQWQLQLNRMYPMSFADKLLEDSAKRLQIAIRPEKHTPEVYAEIKQLVTKYKGVTPVELFLVNSKTLVKNSFANGVNLESKLIPSLVEILDKECIKIVK
;
A
#
# COMPACT_ATOMS: atom_id res chain seq x y z
N ALA A 1 3.74 6.03 0.15
CA ALA A 1 4.78 5.35 -0.63
C ALA A 1 4.34 3.91 -0.78
N GLN A 2 4.46 3.36 -1.99
CA GLN A 2 4.03 2.00 -2.36
C GLN A 2 5.13 0.98 -2.07
N THR A 3 5.43 0.77 -0.78
CA THR A 3 6.60 0.01 -0.34
C THR A 3 6.28 -1.31 0.34
N ASN A 4 5.06 -1.86 0.21
CA ASN A 4 4.84 -3.23 0.69
C ASN A 4 5.77 -4.20 -0.05
N GLY A 5 6.35 -5.15 0.69
CA GLY A 5 7.31 -6.12 0.16
C GLY A 5 8.69 -5.54 -0.14
N ILE A 6 8.93 -4.24 0.12
CA ILE A 6 10.25 -3.63 -0.06
C ILE A 6 11.01 -3.71 1.26
N PHE A 7 12.03 -4.55 1.27
CA PHE A 7 12.89 -4.79 2.42
C PHE A 7 13.34 -3.47 3.10
N GLN A 8 13.24 -3.39 4.43
CA GLN A 8 13.53 -2.22 5.26
C GLN A 8 12.61 -0.99 5.09
N PHE A 9 11.72 -0.94 4.09
CA PHE A 9 10.88 0.23 3.80
C PHE A 9 9.38 -0.01 4.02
N GLU A 10 8.99 -1.10 4.67
CA GLU A 10 7.57 -1.45 4.87
C GLU A 10 6.89 -0.69 6.02
N SER A 11 7.61 -0.12 6.98
CA SER A 11 7.00 0.49 8.18
C SER A 11 6.25 1.79 7.87
N ASP A 12 5.16 2.05 8.59
CA ASP A 12 4.30 3.24 8.41
C ASP A 12 5.08 4.55 8.44
N GLY A 13 5.99 4.68 9.41
CA GLY A 13 6.77 5.91 9.55
C GLY A 13 7.84 6.07 8.47
N ILE A 14 8.47 4.99 8.00
CA ILE A 14 9.35 5.08 6.82
C ILE A 14 8.54 5.45 5.57
N ARG A 15 7.33 4.89 5.39
CA ARG A 15 6.44 5.26 4.28
C ARG A 15 6.11 6.75 4.29
N ARG A 16 5.90 7.32 5.48
CA ARG A 16 5.66 8.76 5.65
C ARG A 16 6.87 9.57 5.24
N VAL A 17 8.05 9.21 5.73
CA VAL A 17 9.31 9.84 5.33
C VAL A 17 9.50 9.79 3.82
N LEU A 18 9.26 8.65 3.18
CA LEU A 18 9.35 8.52 1.72
C LEU A 18 8.29 9.36 0.97
N LYS A 19 7.04 9.43 1.46
CA LYS A 19 5.99 10.28 0.88
C LYS A 19 6.41 11.75 0.93
N ASP A 20 6.96 12.18 2.06
CA ASP A 20 7.35 13.57 2.28
C ASP A 20 8.63 13.89 1.51
N MET A 21 9.65 13.04 1.58
CA MET A 21 10.96 13.25 0.96
C MET A 21 10.91 13.17 -0.57
N LYS A 22 10.07 12.28 -1.13
CA LYS A 22 10.02 11.96 -2.57
C LYS A 22 11.43 11.66 -3.13
N PRO A 23 12.05 10.51 -2.78
CA PRO A 23 13.40 10.17 -3.24
C PRO A 23 13.51 10.22 -4.77
N THR A 24 14.61 10.78 -5.25
CA THR A 24 14.94 10.93 -6.68
C THR A 24 16.28 10.31 -7.04
N ALA A 25 17.09 9.96 -6.03
CA ALA A 25 18.40 9.34 -6.20
C ALA A 25 18.57 8.14 -5.25
N PHE A 26 19.56 7.28 -5.52
CA PHE A 26 19.86 6.13 -4.69
C PHE A 26 20.33 6.53 -3.28
N GLU A 27 21.09 7.61 -3.19
CA GLU A 27 21.62 8.18 -1.94
C GLU A 27 20.51 8.58 -0.97
N ASP A 28 19.34 8.97 -1.48
CA ASP A 28 18.18 9.28 -0.63
C ASP A 28 17.70 8.03 0.13
N LEU A 29 17.74 6.85 -0.50
CA LEU A 29 17.36 5.59 0.14
C LEU A 29 18.35 5.23 1.25
N VAL A 30 19.64 5.40 0.97
CA VAL A 30 20.72 5.18 1.95
C VAL A 30 20.54 6.11 3.16
N ALA A 31 20.21 7.37 2.91
CA ALA A 31 20.00 8.37 3.96
C ALA A 31 18.77 8.05 4.83
N VAL A 32 17.66 7.60 4.23
CA VAL A 32 16.47 7.20 5.02
C VAL A 32 16.77 6.05 5.96
N LEU A 33 17.49 5.01 5.50
CA LEU A 33 17.89 3.89 6.37
C LEU A 33 18.80 4.34 7.51
N ALA A 34 19.68 5.32 7.24
CA ALA A 34 20.56 5.88 8.25
C ALA A 34 19.80 6.77 9.26
N LEU A 35 18.89 7.62 8.80
CA LEU A 35 18.25 8.64 9.63
C LEU A 35 17.02 8.15 10.40
N TYR A 36 16.31 7.14 9.91
CA TYR A 36 15.07 6.66 10.54
C TYR A 36 15.32 5.76 11.76
N ARG A 37 16.00 6.31 12.77
CA ARG A 37 16.33 5.66 14.05
C ARG A 37 16.21 6.66 15.22
N PRO A 38 15.96 6.19 16.45
CA PRO A 38 15.88 7.08 17.62
C PRO A 38 17.14 7.95 17.77
N GLY A 39 16.98 9.27 17.85
CA GLY A 39 18.08 10.24 17.81
C GLY A 39 18.11 11.02 16.48
N PRO A 40 18.68 10.47 15.39
CA PRO A 40 18.79 11.18 14.11
C PRO A 40 17.45 11.44 13.40
N MET A 41 16.35 10.83 13.85
CA MET A 41 15.02 11.10 13.28
C MET A 41 14.61 12.58 13.33
N GLU A 42 15.09 13.34 14.31
CA GLU A 42 14.84 14.79 14.41
C GLU A 42 15.45 15.58 13.24
N GLN A 43 16.45 15.01 12.54
CA GLN A 43 17.10 15.64 11.39
C GLN A 43 16.35 15.38 10.07
N ILE A 44 15.42 14.42 10.04
CA ILE A 44 14.68 14.08 8.81
C ILE A 44 13.91 15.28 8.24
N PRO A 45 13.18 16.10 9.03
CA PRO A 45 12.51 17.28 8.51
C PRO A 45 13.48 18.26 7.84
N HIS A 46 14.63 18.53 8.47
CA HIS A 46 15.67 19.40 7.90
C HIS A 46 16.26 18.82 6.61
N PHE A 47 16.57 17.52 6.60
CA PHE A 47 17.06 16.82 5.41
C PHE A 47 16.08 16.97 4.24
N ILE A 48 14.78 16.77 4.50
CA ILE A 48 13.71 16.89 3.50
C ILE A 48 13.56 18.34 3.02
N ASN A 49 13.55 19.32 3.94
CA ASN A 49 13.37 20.73 3.58
C ASN A 49 14.53 21.27 2.76
N ARG A 50 15.76 20.87 3.10
CA ARG A 50 16.96 21.22 2.34
C ARG A 50 16.98 20.58 0.96
N LYS A 51 16.62 19.28 0.86
CA LYS A 51 16.43 18.59 -0.43
C LYS A 51 15.42 19.32 -1.32
N LYS A 52 14.34 19.83 -0.74
CA LYS A 52 13.27 20.56 -1.45
C LYS A 52 13.61 22.04 -1.74
N GLY A 53 14.73 22.55 -1.23
CA GLY A 53 15.10 23.96 -1.32
C GLY A 53 14.21 24.90 -0.52
N THR A 54 13.41 24.39 0.43
CA THR A 54 12.60 25.20 1.34
C THR A 54 13.35 25.62 2.61
N GLU A 55 14.53 25.04 2.83
CA GLU A 55 15.49 25.44 3.85
C GLU A 55 16.86 25.60 3.20
N ILE A 56 17.60 26.64 3.60
CA ILE A 56 18.95 26.91 3.09
C ILE A 56 19.90 25.83 3.61
N VAL A 57 20.69 25.24 2.72
CA VAL A 57 21.75 24.30 3.11
C VAL A 57 22.87 25.09 3.79
N GLN A 58 23.10 24.79 5.06
CA GLN A 58 24.19 25.34 5.84
C GLN A 58 25.27 24.27 6.03
N TYR A 59 26.52 24.68 5.82
CA TYR A 59 27.70 23.85 6.08
C TYR A 59 28.45 24.41 7.30
N PRO A 60 28.98 23.56 8.19
CA PRO A 60 29.77 24.03 9.33
C PRO A 60 31.02 24.81 8.91
N HIS A 61 31.60 24.45 7.76
CA HIS A 61 32.72 25.15 7.14
C HIS A 61 32.74 24.88 5.63
N ALA A 62 33.25 25.82 4.83
CA ALA A 62 33.27 25.72 3.36
C ALA A 62 34.05 24.50 2.83
N SER A 63 35.12 24.09 3.52
CA SER A 63 35.91 22.89 3.15
C SER A 63 35.10 21.58 3.24
N LEU A 64 34.05 21.55 4.07
CA LEU A 64 33.23 20.35 4.26
C LEU A 64 32.11 20.21 3.22
N GLN A 65 31.91 21.21 2.36
CA GLN A 65 30.82 21.22 1.39
C GLN A 65 30.81 19.96 0.55
N LYS A 66 31.94 19.54 -0.03
CA LYS A 66 32.01 18.33 -0.88
C LYS A 66 31.67 17.04 -0.14
N ILE A 67 31.94 16.97 1.17
CA ILE A 67 31.71 15.79 2.00
C ILE A 67 30.23 15.68 2.42
N LEU A 68 29.61 16.83 2.69
CA LEU A 68 28.25 16.92 3.22
C LEU A 68 27.19 17.27 2.16
N GLU A 69 27.59 17.61 0.94
CA GLU A 69 26.69 17.90 -0.18
C GLU A 69 25.70 16.75 -0.44
N PRO A 70 26.11 15.46 -0.48
CA PRO A 70 25.17 14.35 -0.68
C PRO A 70 24.12 14.19 0.43
N THR A 71 24.34 14.83 1.58
CA THR A 71 23.43 14.79 2.74
C THR A 71 22.93 16.18 3.12
N TYR A 72 22.96 17.12 2.18
CA TYR A 72 22.43 18.47 2.33
C TYR A 72 22.97 19.19 3.59
N GLY A 73 24.28 19.06 3.85
CA GLY A 73 24.94 19.72 4.97
C GLY A 73 24.72 19.06 6.33
N ILE A 74 24.07 17.89 6.40
CA ILE A 74 23.81 17.15 7.63
C ILE A 74 24.83 16.02 7.77
N LEU A 75 25.50 15.90 8.92
CA LEU A 75 26.31 14.72 9.23
C LEU A 75 25.42 13.51 9.48
N VAL A 76 25.50 12.51 8.60
CA VAL A 76 24.70 11.27 8.69
C VAL A 76 25.59 10.06 8.90
N TYR A 77 26.76 10.04 8.27
CA TYR A 77 27.60 8.85 8.19
C TYR A 77 28.88 8.95 9.02
N GLN A 78 29.33 7.80 9.52
CA GLN A 78 30.62 7.64 10.19
C GLN A 78 31.79 8.01 9.27
N GLU A 79 31.66 7.65 8.00
CA GLU A 79 32.64 7.94 6.96
C GLU A 79 32.74 9.45 6.68
N GLN A 80 31.65 10.21 6.83
CA GLN A 80 31.70 11.68 6.72
C GLN A 80 32.47 12.31 7.89
N VAL A 81 32.33 11.77 9.10
CA VAL A 81 33.15 12.19 10.25
C VAL A 81 34.63 11.95 9.98
N MET A 82 34.96 10.77 9.44
CA MET A 82 36.35 10.43 9.11
C MET A 82 36.92 11.36 8.02
N GLN A 83 36.14 11.63 6.97
CA GLN A 83 36.52 12.54 5.90
C GLN A 83 36.68 13.98 6.40
N ALA A 84 35.79 14.46 7.29
CA ALA A 84 35.87 15.80 7.85
C ALA A 84 37.14 15.99 8.71
N ALA A 85 37.49 14.99 9.53
CA ALA A 85 38.73 15.00 10.31
C ALA A 85 39.99 14.94 9.44
N SER A 86 39.98 14.16 8.37
CA SER A 86 41.09 14.14 7.42
C SER A 86 41.24 15.46 6.67
N GLU A 87 40.11 16.02 6.21
CA GLU A 87 40.08 17.27 5.45
C GLU A 87 40.50 18.47 6.30
N MET A 88 40.00 18.61 7.53
CA MET A 88 40.30 19.79 8.35
C MET A 88 41.53 19.62 9.23
N ALA A 89 41.70 18.49 9.91
CA ALA A 89 42.80 18.28 10.84
C ALA A 89 44.01 17.57 10.25
N GLY A 90 43.94 17.13 8.98
CA GLY A 90 45.04 16.39 8.34
C GLY A 90 45.25 14.98 8.90
N PHE A 91 44.24 14.43 9.60
CA PHE A 91 44.31 13.07 10.12
C PHE A 91 44.43 12.06 8.97
N SER A 92 45.22 11.01 9.18
CA SER A 92 45.10 9.80 8.38
C SER A 92 43.71 9.17 8.62
N LEU A 93 43.21 8.38 7.65
CA LEU A 93 41.93 7.70 7.81
C LEU A 93 41.90 6.75 9.02
N GLY A 94 43.06 6.21 9.42
CA GLY A 94 43.20 5.41 10.63
C GLY A 94 43.01 6.23 11.90
N GLU A 95 43.65 7.41 11.99
CA GLU A 95 43.45 8.33 13.12
C GLU A 95 42.03 8.86 13.19
N ALA A 96 41.42 9.13 12.04
CA ALA A 96 40.03 9.55 11.96
C ALA A 96 39.05 8.48 12.48
N ASP A 97 39.34 7.19 12.25
CA ASP A 97 38.57 6.09 12.86
C ASP A 97 38.79 6.00 14.39
N ILE A 98 40.01 6.30 14.88
CA ILE A 98 40.27 6.38 16.32
C ILE A 98 39.41 7.48 16.97
N LEU A 99 39.34 8.67 16.36
CA LEU A 99 38.44 9.76 16.80
C LEU A 99 36.98 9.28 16.83
N ARG A 100 36.49 8.66 15.75
CA ARG A 100 35.12 8.13 15.68
C ARG A 100 34.84 7.13 16.82
N ARG A 101 35.77 6.20 17.09
CA ARG A 101 35.63 5.22 18.17
C ARG A 101 35.65 5.86 19.55
N ALA A 102 36.49 6.88 19.76
CA ALA A 102 36.57 7.62 21.02
C ALA A 102 35.23 8.29 21.36
N ILE A 103 34.60 8.95 20.38
CA ILE A 103 33.28 9.57 20.55
C ILE A 103 32.21 8.51 20.82
N GLY A 104 32.19 7.42 20.04
CA GLY A 104 31.21 6.35 20.22
C GLY A 104 31.27 5.66 21.60
N LYS A 105 32.46 5.58 22.20
CA LYS A 105 32.66 5.03 23.56
C LYS A 105 32.45 6.05 24.69
N LYS A 106 32.21 7.33 24.37
CA LYS A 106 32.07 8.43 25.34
C LYS A 106 33.23 8.51 26.35
N ASN A 107 34.47 8.28 25.89
CA ASN A 107 35.64 8.38 26.74
C ASN A 107 36.15 9.82 26.76
N SER A 108 35.86 10.55 27.84
CA SER A 108 36.15 11.99 27.98
C SER A 108 37.62 12.33 27.76
N ASP A 109 38.56 11.57 28.34
CA ASP A 109 39.99 11.86 28.21
C ASP A 109 40.47 11.64 26.76
N ALA A 110 39.98 10.59 26.12
CA ALA A 110 40.28 10.31 24.72
C ALA A 110 39.69 11.37 23.78
N ILE A 111 38.47 11.85 24.05
CA ILE A 111 37.82 12.90 23.27
C ILE A 111 38.58 14.23 23.44
N ALA A 112 38.98 14.59 24.65
CA ALA A 112 39.77 15.80 24.89
C ALA A 112 41.13 15.75 24.16
N ALA A 113 41.83 14.63 24.25
CA ALA A 113 43.11 14.44 23.54
C ALA A 113 42.96 14.50 22.01
N GLN A 114 41.85 14.01 21.46
CA GLN A 114 41.58 14.12 20.03
C GLN A 114 41.15 15.53 19.62
N LYS A 115 40.46 16.28 20.47
CA LYS A 115 40.10 17.69 20.24
C LYS A 115 41.35 18.54 20.08
N GLU A 116 42.33 18.41 20.98
CA GLU A 116 43.60 19.13 20.89
C GLU A 116 44.34 18.81 19.59
N LYS A 117 44.44 17.53 19.23
CA LYS A 117 45.05 17.10 17.96
C LYS A 117 44.31 17.65 16.75
N PHE A 118 42.98 17.65 16.79
CA PHE A 118 42.16 18.17 15.69
C PHE A 118 42.39 19.67 15.48
N VAL A 119 42.34 20.46 16.55
CA VAL A 119 42.55 21.91 16.50
C VAL A 119 43.97 22.25 16.04
N HIS A 120 44.98 21.57 16.59
CA HIS A 120 46.37 21.77 16.16
C HIS A 120 46.59 21.41 14.69
N GLY A 121 46.03 20.28 14.25
CA GLY A 121 46.02 19.88 12.85
C GLY A 121 45.37 20.93 11.94
N ALA A 122 44.20 21.44 12.33
CA ALA A 122 43.48 22.45 11.58
C ALA A 122 44.24 23.77 11.47
N LEU A 123 44.87 24.22 12.56
CA LEU A 123 45.73 25.40 12.56
C LEU A 123 46.92 25.23 11.62
N SER A 124 47.56 24.06 11.60
CA SER A 124 48.69 23.79 10.70
C SER A 124 48.30 23.76 9.22
N LYS A 125 47.02 23.49 8.91
CA LYS A 125 46.44 23.60 7.55
C LYS A 125 45.92 25.00 7.21
N GLY A 126 46.00 25.96 8.13
CA GLY A 126 45.61 27.36 7.90
C GLY A 126 44.15 27.70 8.21
N TYR A 127 43.41 26.84 8.92
CA TYR A 127 42.08 27.17 9.42
C TYR A 127 42.15 28.03 10.68
N LYS A 128 41.10 28.82 10.95
CA LYS A 128 41.00 29.55 12.22
C LYS A 128 40.64 28.59 13.36
N GLN A 129 41.08 28.92 14.57
CA GLN A 129 40.75 28.13 15.76
C GLN A 129 39.24 28.01 15.96
N GLU A 130 38.48 29.10 15.81
CA GLU A 130 37.02 29.13 15.94
C GLU A 130 36.32 28.18 14.96
N ASP A 131 36.80 28.12 13.70
CA ASP A 131 36.26 27.21 12.68
C ASP A 131 36.53 25.74 13.05
N ALA A 132 37.74 25.46 13.55
CA ALA A 132 38.14 24.12 13.97
C ALA A 132 37.33 23.63 15.17
N GLU A 133 37.15 24.48 16.19
CA GLU A 133 36.34 24.18 17.37
C GLU A 133 34.87 23.96 17.00
N THR A 134 34.30 24.84 16.18
CA THR A 134 32.91 24.73 15.70
C THR A 134 32.67 23.41 14.98
N VAL A 135 33.58 23.01 14.10
CA VAL A 135 33.46 21.74 13.36
C VAL A 135 33.66 20.54 14.27
N TYR A 136 34.62 20.60 15.21
CA TYR A 136 34.84 19.52 16.15
C TYR A 136 33.61 19.29 17.03
N ASP A 137 33.04 20.35 17.59
CA ASP A 137 31.84 20.27 18.44
C ASP A 137 30.64 19.76 17.63
N TYR A 138 30.54 20.14 16.35
CA TYR A 138 29.56 19.56 15.43
C TYR A 138 29.79 18.06 15.22
N ILE A 139 31.03 17.61 14.97
CA ILE A 139 31.37 16.20 14.84
C ILE A 139 31.01 15.43 16.11
N GLU A 140 31.38 15.93 17.29
CA GLU A 140 31.14 15.29 18.58
C GLU A 140 29.64 15.09 18.85
N LYS A 141 28.83 16.14 18.60
CA LYS A 141 27.38 16.09 18.75
C LYS A 141 26.75 15.02 17.86
N PHE A 142 27.21 14.88 16.61
CA PHE A 142 26.62 13.99 15.61
C PHE A 142 27.20 12.57 15.61
N ALA A 143 28.44 12.37 16.04
CA ALA A 143 29.08 11.05 16.01
C ALA A 143 28.38 10.02 16.92
N ASN A 144 27.60 10.45 17.92
CA ASN A 144 26.69 9.58 18.68
C ASN A 144 25.61 8.90 17.82
N TYR A 145 25.27 9.50 16.66
CA TYR A 145 24.17 9.06 15.79
C TYR A 145 24.64 8.67 14.38
N GLY A 146 25.93 8.82 14.08
CA GLY A 146 26.52 8.50 12.79
C GLY A 146 26.31 7.03 12.41
N PHE A 147 25.82 6.78 11.20
CA PHE A 147 25.62 5.43 10.67
C PHE A 147 26.78 4.95 9.82
N ASN A 148 27.02 3.65 9.80
CA ASN A 148 27.98 3.07 8.88
C ASN A 148 27.40 3.11 7.45
N LYS A 149 27.99 3.91 6.57
CA LYS A 149 27.52 4.11 5.19
C LYS A 149 27.64 2.82 4.39
N SER A 150 28.72 2.05 4.54
CA SER A 150 28.91 0.82 3.78
C SER A 150 27.78 -0.20 4.02
N HIS A 151 27.36 -0.37 5.27
CA HIS A 151 26.22 -1.21 5.64
C HIS A 151 24.89 -0.64 5.09
N ALA A 152 24.68 0.67 5.21
CA ALA A 152 23.49 1.34 4.69
C ALA A 152 23.34 1.15 3.18
N VAL A 153 24.44 1.31 2.43
CA VAL A 153 24.47 1.16 0.96
C VAL A 153 24.14 -0.27 0.55
N ALA A 154 24.73 -1.27 1.21
CA ALA A 154 24.47 -2.68 0.89
C ALA A 154 22.99 -3.05 1.06
N TYR A 155 22.36 -2.60 2.14
CA TYR A 155 20.94 -2.86 2.40
C TYR A 155 20.02 -2.04 1.49
N ALA A 156 20.37 -0.77 1.23
CA ALA A 156 19.63 0.07 0.28
C ALA A 156 19.65 -0.52 -1.14
N MET A 157 20.74 -1.18 -1.54
CA MET A 157 20.82 -1.87 -2.83
C MET A 157 19.79 -2.99 -2.94
N LEU A 158 19.63 -3.82 -1.90
CA LEU A 158 18.59 -4.86 -1.87
C LEU A 158 17.19 -4.25 -1.96
N SER A 159 16.92 -3.18 -1.22
CA SER A 159 15.65 -2.46 -1.28
C SER A 159 15.39 -1.87 -2.66
N TYR A 160 16.41 -1.30 -3.31
CA TYR A 160 16.31 -0.77 -4.67
C TYR A 160 16.02 -1.88 -5.69
N GLN A 161 16.70 -3.02 -5.59
CA GLN A 161 16.46 -4.18 -6.47
C GLN A 161 15.02 -4.69 -6.34
N LEU A 162 14.49 -4.80 -5.11
CA LEU A 162 13.09 -5.17 -4.89
C LEU A 162 12.12 -4.13 -5.45
N ALA A 163 12.42 -2.84 -5.27
CA ALA A 163 11.61 -1.75 -5.82
C ALA A 163 11.62 -1.76 -7.35
N TYR A 164 12.77 -2.04 -7.97
CA TYR A 164 12.91 -2.20 -9.41
C TYR A 164 12.09 -3.38 -9.93
N LEU A 165 12.19 -4.56 -9.28
CA LEU A 165 11.39 -5.74 -9.66
C LEU A 165 9.89 -5.46 -9.52
N LYS A 166 9.46 -4.80 -8.45
CA LYS A 166 8.07 -4.41 -8.27
C LYS A 166 7.59 -3.43 -9.35
N ALA A 167 8.42 -2.46 -9.73
CA ALA A 167 8.06 -1.45 -10.72
C ALA A 167 7.97 -2.03 -12.14
N ASN A 168 8.83 -3.00 -12.49
CA ASN A 168 8.94 -3.52 -13.86
C ASN A 168 8.25 -4.88 -14.06
N TYR A 169 8.18 -5.71 -13.02
CA TYR A 169 7.60 -7.06 -13.03
C TYR A 169 6.65 -7.28 -11.85
N PRO A 170 5.61 -6.45 -11.68
CA PRO A 170 4.75 -6.45 -10.49
C PRO A 170 4.07 -7.80 -10.25
N THR A 171 3.55 -8.46 -11.29
CA THR A 171 2.88 -9.77 -11.16
C THR A 171 3.83 -10.84 -10.59
N ALA A 172 5.04 -10.96 -11.14
CA ALA A 172 6.04 -11.91 -10.66
C ALA A 172 6.49 -11.57 -9.23
N PHE A 173 6.71 -10.28 -8.95
CA PHE A 173 7.11 -9.79 -7.64
C PHE A 173 6.07 -10.14 -6.55
N PHE A 174 4.81 -9.81 -6.77
CA PHE A 174 3.74 -10.12 -5.81
C PHE A 174 3.49 -11.62 -5.69
N THR A 175 3.60 -12.38 -6.78
CA THR A 175 3.49 -13.85 -6.72
C THR A 175 4.56 -14.44 -5.81
N ALA A 176 5.82 -13.99 -5.93
CA ALA A 176 6.89 -14.43 -5.03
C ALA A 176 6.62 -14.03 -3.56
N LEU A 177 6.05 -12.85 -3.30
CA LEU A 177 5.64 -12.47 -1.95
C LEU A 177 4.53 -13.35 -1.41
N PHE A 178 3.52 -13.67 -2.22
CA PHE A 178 2.40 -14.52 -1.81
C PHE A 178 2.84 -15.95 -1.49
N GLN A 179 3.81 -16.49 -2.23
CA GLN A 179 4.40 -17.80 -1.94
C GLN A 179 5.16 -17.84 -0.60
N ASN A 180 5.74 -16.70 -0.17
CA ASN A 180 6.52 -16.61 1.06
C ASN A 180 5.72 -16.09 2.26
N ALA A 181 4.56 -15.48 2.04
CA ALA A 181 3.69 -14.99 3.09
C ALA A 181 2.81 -16.12 3.62
N SER A 182 2.75 -16.27 4.95
CA SER A 182 1.79 -17.18 5.59
C SER A 182 0.36 -16.74 5.27
N ALA A 183 -0.53 -17.69 4.95
CA ALA A 183 -1.96 -17.46 4.68
C ALA A 183 -2.68 -16.68 5.80
N LYS A 184 -2.19 -16.77 7.06
CA LYS A 184 -2.77 -16.08 8.22
C LYS A 184 -2.10 -14.73 8.54
N SER A 185 -1.15 -14.29 7.72
CA SER A 185 -0.40 -13.07 7.99
C SER A 185 -1.17 -11.83 7.54
N ALA A 186 -1.28 -10.82 8.40
CA ALA A 186 -1.79 -9.50 8.02
C ALA A 186 -1.06 -8.90 6.80
N LYS A 187 0.22 -9.25 6.62
CA LYS A 187 1.01 -8.83 5.45
C LYS A 187 0.46 -9.36 4.12
N LEU A 188 -0.13 -10.56 4.10
CA LEU A 188 -0.70 -11.12 2.87
C LEU A 188 -1.85 -10.25 2.37
N GLN A 189 -2.71 -9.78 3.28
CA GLN A 189 -3.79 -8.86 2.94
C GLN A 189 -3.24 -7.53 2.40
N ASP A 190 -2.23 -6.94 3.04
CA ASP A 190 -1.59 -5.72 2.55
C ASP A 190 -1.04 -5.89 1.12
N TYR A 191 -0.43 -7.05 0.83
CA TYR A 191 0.12 -7.38 -0.48
C TYR A 191 -0.98 -7.58 -1.53
N LEU A 192 -2.08 -8.27 -1.18
CA LEU A 192 -3.22 -8.49 -2.07
C LEU A 192 -3.91 -7.17 -2.44
N VAL A 193 -4.07 -6.28 -1.48
CA VAL A 193 -4.66 -4.96 -1.69
C VAL A 193 -3.82 -4.14 -2.66
N GLU A 194 -2.49 -4.08 -2.45
CA GLU A 194 -1.63 -3.33 -3.35
C GLU A 194 -1.52 -3.96 -4.75
N ALA A 195 -1.49 -5.30 -4.83
CA ALA A 195 -1.51 -6.00 -6.10
C ALA A 195 -2.75 -5.63 -6.93
N ARG A 196 -3.93 -5.62 -6.31
CA ARG A 196 -5.19 -5.19 -6.95
C ARG A 196 -5.15 -3.73 -7.40
N GLN A 197 -4.60 -2.83 -6.59
CA GLN A 197 -4.44 -1.42 -6.95
C GLN A 197 -3.55 -1.23 -8.19
N LEU A 198 -2.54 -2.09 -8.35
CA LEU A 198 -1.68 -2.14 -9.53
C LEU A 198 -2.33 -2.86 -10.72
N GLY A 199 -3.58 -3.30 -10.59
CA GLY A 199 -4.34 -3.97 -11.66
C GLY A 199 -4.05 -5.45 -11.81
N ILE A 200 -3.34 -6.07 -10.85
CA ILE A 200 -3.07 -7.51 -10.86
C ILE A 200 -4.35 -8.25 -10.47
N LYS A 201 -4.82 -9.13 -11.35
CA LYS A 201 -5.98 -9.98 -11.08
C LYS A 201 -5.57 -11.10 -10.14
N ILE A 202 -6.28 -11.23 -9.02
CA ILE A 202 -6.17 -12.35 -8.09
C ILE A 202 -7.34 -13.28 -8.37
N LEU A 203 -7.05 -14.50 -8.81
CA LEU A 203 -8.03 -15.49 -9.22
C LEU A 203 -8.30 -16.49 -8.09
N PRO A 204 -9.51 -17.04 -7.98
CA PRO A 204 -9.79 -18.12 -7.03
C PRO A 204 -8.84 -19.30 -7.28
N PRO A 205 -8.66 -20.19 -6.29
CA PRO A 205 -8.08 -21.49 -6.55
C PRO A 205 -8.84 -22.19 -7.68
N SER A 206 -8.16 -23.07 -8.41
CA SER A 206 -8.77 -23.95 -9.41
C SER A 206 -8.21 -25.35 -9.22
N ILE A 207 -9.09 -26.36 -9.23
CA ILE A 207 -8.67 -27.74 -9.06
C ILE A 207 -7.78 -28.20 -10.21
N ASN A 208 -7.93 -27.63 -11.41
CA ASN A 208 -7.11 -27.94 -12.58
C ASN A 208 -5.86 -27.08 -12.76
N ARG A 209 -5.82 -25.86 -12.22
CA ARG A 209 -4.72 -24.89 -12.47
C ARG A 209 -3.87 -24.57 -11.25
N SER A 210 -4.43 -24.63 -10.04
CA SER A 210 -3.67 -24.29 -8.82
C SER A 210 -2.61 -25.35 -8.51
N PHE A 211 -1.52 -24.91 -7.89
CA PHE A 211 -0.54 -25.77 -7.24
C PHE A 211 -0.64 -25.62 -5.71
N ALA A 212 0.39 -26.06 -4.99
CA ALA A 212 0.50 -25.87 -3.54
C ALA A 212 0.48 -24.37 -3.19
N ASP A 213 1.36 -23.60 -3.81
CA ASP A 213 1.50 -22.16 -3.58
C ASP A 213 0.91 -21.34 -4.74
N PHE A 214 0.88 -20.01 -4.58
CA PHE A 214 0.39 -19.10 -5.61
C PHE A 214 1.18 -19.27 -6.91
N VAL A 215 0.48 -19.21 -8.04
CA VAL A 215 1.07 -19.30 -9.38
C VAL A 215 0.54 -18.18 -10.24
N ALA A 216 1.37 -17.63 -11.13
CA ALA A 216 0.94 -16.60 -12.08
C ALA A 216 0.93 -17.17 -13.49
N ASP A 217 -0.06 -16.74 -14.27
CA ASP A 217 -0.12 -16.92 -15.72
C ASP A 217 -0.66 -15.64 -16.39
N ASP A 218 -0.93 -15.70 -17.70
CA ASP A 218 -1.39 -14.55 -18.49
C ASP A 218 -2.74 -13.98 -18.02
N SER A 219 -3.53 -14.75 -17.27
CA SER A 219 -4.83 -14.32 -16.76
C SER A 219 -4.75 -13.63 -15.40
N GLY A 220 -3.67 -13.85 -14.64
CA GLY A 220 -3.47 -13.29 -13.31
C GLY A 220 -2.72 -14.22 -12.36
N VAL A 221 -2.83 -13.93 -11.07
CA VAL A 221 -2.26 -14.76 -10.00
C VAL A 221 -3.36 -15.66 -9.43
N ILE A 222 -3.18 -16.96 -9.53
CA ILE A 222 -4.09 -18.00 -9.04
C ILE A 222 -3.68 -18.36 -7.61
N VAL A 223 -4.65 -18.40 -6.70
CA VAL A 223 -4.44 -18.80 -5.32
C VAL A 223 -4.02 -20.27 -5.23
N GLY A 224 -2.97 -20.55 -4.47
CA GLY A 224 -2.51 -21.92 -4.20
C GLY A 224 -3.40 -22.67 -3.23
N LEU A 225 -3.57 -23.98 -3.42
CA LEU A 225 -4.48 -24.82 -2.64
C LEU A 225 -4.08 -24.92 -1.15
N ASN A 226 -2.80 -24.72 -0.80
CA ASN A 226 -2.35 -24.70 0.60
C ASN A 226 -2.93 -23.52 1.40
N ASN A 227 -3.43 -22.48 0.73
CA ASN A 227 -4.02 -21.32 1.40
C ASN A 227 -5.44 -21.60 1.91
N ILE A 228 -6.06 -22.70 1.48
CA ILE A 228 -7.39 -23.08 1.91
C ILE A 228 -7.28 -23.75 3.29
N LYS A 229 -7.96 -23.15 4.28
CA LYS A 229 -8.00 -23.63 5.66
C LYS A 229 -8.47 -25.09 5.72
N GLY A 230 -7.67 -25.93 6.37
CA GLY A 230 -7.95 -27.36 6.53
C GLY A 230 -7.41 -28.26 5.42
N ILE A 231 -6.93 -27.70 4.30
CA ILE A 231 -6.25 -28.45 3.25
C ILE A 231 -4.80 -28.71 3.66
N ARG A 232 -4.39 -29.98 3.59
CA ARG A 232 -3.03 -30.43 3.91
C ARG A 232 -2.19 -30.57 2.63
N ARG A 233 -0.88 -30.39 2.77
CA ARG A 233 0.07 -30.46 1.66
C ARG A 233 0.06 -31.81 0.94
N ASP A 234 -0.06 -32.92 1.66
CA ASP A 234 -0.15 -34.27 1.07
C ASP A 234 -1.40 -34.47 0.21
N PHE A 235 -2.52 -33.85 0.61
CA PHE A 235 -3.73 -33.83 -0.21
C PHE A 235 -3.50 -33.05 -1.50
N VAL A 236 -2.87 -31.86 -1.43
CA VAL A 236 -2.55 -31.07 -2.63
C VAL A 236 -1.61 -31.82 -3.56
N GLU A 237 -0.55 -32.45 -3.02
CA GLU A 237 0.36 -33.28 -3.81
C GLU A 237 -0.38 -34.44 -4.51
N SER A 238 -1.36 -35.03 -3.84
CA SER A 238 -2.21 -36.08 -4.42
C SER A 238 -3.09 -35.54 -5.56
N ILE A 239 -3.68 -34.35 -5.42
CA ILE A 239 -4.43 -33.69 -6.50
C ILE A 239 -3.53 -33.46 -7.71
N VAL A 240 -2.35 -32.87 -7.49
CA VAL A 240 -1.38 -32.55 -8.55
C VAL A 240 -0.92 -33.83 -9.26
N LYS A 241 -0.55 -34.86 -8.50
CA LYS A 241 -0.14 -36.16 -9.05
C LYS A 241 -1.25 -36.80 -9.89
N ASN A 242 -2.48 -36.77 -9.39
CA ASN A 242 -3.62 -37.34 -10.11
C ASN A 242 -3.88 -36.60 -11.45
N ARG A 243 -3.66 -35.29 -11.52
CA ARG A 243 -3.72 -34.53 -12.79
C ARG A 243 -2.65 -34.94 -13.79
N TYR A 244 -1.42 -35.21 -13.33
CA TYR A 244 -0.34 -35.67 -14.19
C TYR A 244 -0.59 -37.09 -14.74
N GLU A 245 -1.18 -37.97 -13.94
CA GLU A 245 -1.44 -39.36 -14.34
C GLU A 245 -2.67 -39.52 -15.24
N TYR A 246 -3.76 -38.80 -14.95
CA TYR A 246 -5.06 -39.02 -15.61
C TYR A 246 -5.61 -37.79 -16.35
N GLY A 247 -4.85 -36.70 -16.42
CA GLY A 247 -5.28 -35.44 -17.05
C GLY A 247 -6.15 -34.56 -16.14
N PRO A 248 -6.70 -33.44 -16.65
CA PRO A 248 -7.54 -32.53 -15.87
C PRO A 248 -8.81 -33.23 -15.36
N PHE A 249 -9.33 -32.75 -14.24
CA PHE A 249 -10.64 -33.15 -13.73
C PHE A 249 -11.74 -32.57 -14.62
N LYS A 250 -12.79 -33.37 -14.88
CA LYS A 250 -13.92 -33.00 -15.73
C LYS A 250 -15.06 -32.30 -14.97
N GLY A 251 -15.10 -32.47 -13.65
CA GLY A 251 -16.15 -31.91 -12.80
C GLY A 251 -16.00 -32.30 -11.34
N PHE A 252 -16.94 -31.84 -10.51
CA PHE A 252 -16.94 -32.10 -9.06
C PHE A 252 -17.04 -33.60 -8.72
N GLN A 253 -17.89 -34.34 -9.46
CA GLN A 253 -18.06 -35.78 -9.25
C GLN A 253 -16.83 -36.59 -9.72
N ASP A 254 -16.26 -36.26 -10.88
CA ASP A 254 -14.99 -36.86 -11.37
C ASP A 254 -13.85 -36.66 -10.38
N PHE A 255 -13.71 -35.44 -9.84
CA PHE A 255 -12.76 -35.16 -8.76
C PHE A 255 -12.99 -36.06 -7.55
N ALA A 256 -14.23 -36.18 -7.10
CA ALA A 256 -14.55 -36.96 -5.92
C ALA A 256 -14.22 -38.45 -6.10
N TYR A 257 -14.54 -39.05 -7.25
CA TYR A 257 -14.21 -40.45 -7.53
C TYR A 257 -12.70 -40.68 -7.63
N ARG A 258 -11.98 -39.83 -8.38
CA ARG A 258 -10.53 -39.97 -8.59
C ARG A 258 -9.72 -39.79 -7.31
N MET A 259 -10.17 -38.91 -6.40
CA MET A 259 -9.48 -38.67 -5.13
C MET A 259 -9.85 -39.69 -4.04
N GLY A 260 -11.04 -40.29 -4.13
CA GLY A 260 -11.51 -41.35 -3.24
C GLY A 260 -11.89 -40.90 -1.82
N ALA A 261 -12.50 -41.81 -1.06
CA ALA A 261 -13.15 -41.53 0.23
C ALA A 261 -12.23 -40.89 1.29
N GLN A 262 -10.91 -41.11 1.19
CA GLN A 262 -9.92 -40.54 2.11
C GLN A 262 -9.84 -39.00 2.02
N TYR A 263 -10.04 -38.45 0.82
CA TYR A 263 -9.89 -37.03 0.50
C TYR A 263 -11.22 -36.32 0.24
N THR A 264 -12.31 -37.07 0.09
CA THR A 264 -13.66 -36.53 -0.13
C THR A 264 -14.49 -36.49 1.15
N LYS A 265 -13.91 -36.01 2.26
CA LYS A 265 -14.70 -35.75 3.47
C LYS A 265 -15.45 -34.44 3.31
N GLU A 266 -16.68 -34.37 3.80
CA GLU A 266 -17.55 -33.20 3.67
C GLU A 266 -16.87 -31.87 4.06
N PRO A 267 -16.15 -31.75 5.20
CA PRO A 267 -15.46 -30.50 5.54
C PRO A 267 -14.40 -30.06 4.52
N LEU A 268 -13.71 -31.01 3.88
CA LEU A 268 -12.69 -30.71 2.86
C LEU A 268 -13.33 -30.23 1.57
N LEU A 269 -14.41 -30.89 1.13
CA LEU A 269 -15.14 -30.50 -0.06
C LEU A 269 -15.82 -29.14 0.13
N MET A 270 -16.43 -28.90 1.28
CA MET A 270 -17.01 -27.59 1.62
C MET A 270 -15.95 -26.48 1.59
N ALA A 271 -14.76 -26.72 2.13
CA ALA A 271 -13.67 -25.74 2.09
C ALA A 271 -13.20 -25.43 0.65
N LEU A 272 -13.07 -26.45 -0.20
CA LEU A 272 -12.71 -26.27 -1.62
C LEU A 272 -13.80 -25.52 -2.40
N ILE A 273 -15.08 -25.85 -2.16
CA ILE A 273 -16.22 -25.16 -2.79
C ILE A 273 -16.26 -23.70 -2.35
N ASN A 274 -16.19 -23.43 -1.04
CA ASN A 274 -16.21 -22.07 -0.48
C ASN A 274 -15.04 -21.22 -0.99
N ALA A 275 -13.88 -21.83 -1.23
CA ALA A 275 -12.73 -21.15 -1.80
C ALA A 275 -12.89 -20.82 -3.29
N GLY A 276 -13.80 -21.49 -4.00
CA GLY A 276 -14.01 -21.35 -5.45
C GLY A 276 -13.22 -22.33 -6.31
N ALA A 277 -12.65 -23.39 -5.72
CA ALA A 277 -11.80 -24.34 -6.43
C ALA A 277 -12.49 -25.07 -7.58
N PHE A 278 -13.82 -25.14 -7.55
CA PHE A 278 -14.67 -25.81 -8.55
C PHE A 278 -15.43 -24.83 -9.46
N ASP A 279 -15.23 -23.51 -9.32
CA ASP A 279 -15.97 -22.50 -10.11
C ASP A 279 -15.72 -22.65 -11.63
N GLU A 280 -14.62 -23.31 -12.01
CA GLU A 280 -14.26 -23.58 -13.41
C GLU A 280 -15.20 -24.54 -14.16
N PHE A 281 -16.05 -25.28 -13.43
CA PHE A 281 -16.97 -26.26 -14.01
C PHE A 281 -18.35 -25.69 -14.36
N GLY A 282 -18.61 -24.40 -14.07
CA GLY A 282 -19.86 -23.72 -14.41
C GLY A 282 -21.04 -24.00 -13.47
N GLU A 283 -20.87 -24.87 -12.47
CA GLU A 283 -21.86 -25.12 -11.42
C GLU A 283 -21.82 -24.03 -10.33
N THR A 284 -22.98 -23.68 -9.77
CA THR A 284 -23.03 -22.71 -8.67
C THR A 284 -22.52 -23.34 -7.37
N ARG A 285 -21.81 -22.56 -6.53
CA ARG A 285 -21.31 -23.05 -5.24
C ARG A 285 -22.44 -23.57 -4.35
N ALA A 286 -23.61 -22.93 -4.38
CA ALA A 286 -24.80 -23.39 -3.66
C ALA A 286 -25.25 -24.79 -4.12
N THR A 287 -25.26 -25.05 -5.43
CA THR A 287 -25.55 -26.38 -6.00
C THR A 287 -24.52 -27.40 -5.54
N LEU A 288 -23.22 -27.09 -5.62
CA LEU A 288 -22.19 -28.02 -5.18
C LEU A 288 -22.33 -28.37 -3.70
N LYS A 289 -22.56 -27.37 -2.83
CA LYS A 289 -22.79 -27.56 -1.38
C LYS A 289 -23.99 -28.48 -1.10
N ALA A 290 -25.11 -28.25 -1.77
CA ALA A 290 -26.33 -29.05 -1.58
C ALA A 290 -26.12 -30.53 -1.94
N ASN A 291 -25.17 -30.84 -2.82
CA ASN A 291 -24.92 -32.19 -3.32
C ASN A 291 -23.69 -32.87 -2.69
N VAL A 292 -22.98 -32.22 -1.74
CA VAL A 292 -21.79 -32.80 -1.10
C VAL A 292 -22.09 -34.14 -0.43
N ASP A 293 -23.13 -34.24 0.41
CA ASP A 293 -23.46 -35.47 1.12
C ASP A 293 -23.78 -36.64 0.16
N ALA A 294 -24.51 -36.36 -0.92
CA ALA A 294 -24.83 -37.34 -1.95
C ALA A 294 -23.56 -37.87 -2.64
N VAL A 295 -22.64 -36.97 -3.02
CA VAL A 295 -21.36 -37.33 -3.65
C VAL A 295 -20.48 -38.14 -2.68
N VAL A 296 -20.37 -37.71 -1.41
CA VAL A 296 -19.58 -38.43 -0.39
C VAL A 296 -20.10 -39.85 -0.17
N LYS A 297 -21.42 -40.03 -0.12
CA LYS A 297 -22.04 -41.37 -0.02
C LYS A 297 -21.72 -42.20 -1.27
N SER A 298 -21.90 -41.64 -2.45
CA SER A 298 -21.62 -42.32 -3.73
C SER A 298 -20.17 -42.83 -3.81
N VAL A 299 -19.19 -42.00 -3.46
CA VAL A 299 -17.76 -42.40 -3.45
C VAL A 299 -17.49 -43.54 -2.47
N LYS A 300 -18.13 -43.55 -1.28
CA LYS A 300 -17.98 -44.65 -0.30
C LYS A 300 -18.54 -45.97 -0.82
N PHE A 301 -19.70 -45.95 -1.48
CA PHE A 301 -20.30 -47.16 -2.05
C PHE A 301 -19.50 -47.69 -3.24
N HIS A 302 -18.96 -46.80 -4.08
CA HIS A 302 -18.09 -47.17 -5.19
C HIS A 302 -16.82 -47.90 -4.72
N GLY A 303 -16.21 -47.47 -3.62
CA GLY A 303 -15.04 -48.15 -3.04
C GLY A 303 -15.29 -49.52 -2.41
N LEU A 304 -16.56 -49.90 -2.18
CA LEU A 304 -16.94 -51.16 -1.53
C LEU A 304 -17.39 -52.25 -2.52
N ASN A 305 -17.77 -51.89 -3.75
CA ASN A 305 -18.32 -52.82 -4.75
C ASN A 305 -17.56 -52.73 -6.08
N LEU A 306 -16.56 -53.60 -6.26
CA LEU A 306 -15.78 -53.76 -7.50
C LEU A 306 -16.54 -54.47 -8.65
N SER A 307 -17.89 -54.49 -8.67
CA SER A 307 -18.65 -55.29 -9.65
C SER A 307 -20.02 -54.74 -10.07
N LEU A 308 -20.29 -53.45 -9.91
CA LEU A 308 -21.46 -52.85 -10.55
C LEU A 308 -20.98 -51.71 -11.46
N GLU A 309 -20.87 -52.04 -12.74
CA GLU A 309 -20.59 -51.14 -13.88
C GLU A 309 -21.80 -50.22 -14.19
N ASP A 310 -22.44 -49.66 -13.17
CA ASP A 310 -23.40 -48.57 -13.37
C ASP A 310 -22.73 -47.28 -12.89
N ASP A 311 -22.32 -46.45 -13.84
CA ASP A 311 -22.03 -45.03 -13.66
C ASP A 311 -23.30 -44.36 -13.09
N LEU A 312 -23.50 -44.47 -11.79
CA LEU A 312 -24.52 -43.71 -11.06
C LEU A 312 -24.07 -42.25 -11.03
N GLU A 313 -24.28 -41.54 -12.15
CA GLU A 313 -24.21 -40.09 -12.19
C GLU A 313 -25.14 -39.55 -11.11
N VAL A 314 -24.58 -38.77 -10.19
CA VAL A 314 -25.38 -38.15 -9.13
C VAL A 314 -26.09 -36.99 -9.81
N ALA A 315 -27.40 -37.12 -10.03
CA ALA A 315 -28.20 -36.01 -10.52
C ALA A 315 -28.14 -34.85 -9.50
N PHE A 316 -27.52 -33.74 -9.87
CA PHE A 316 -27.38 -32.60 -8.96
C PHE A 316 -28.72 -31.91 -8.75
N THR A 317 -29.06 -31.70 -7.48
CA THR A 317 -30.15 -30.80 -7.12
C THR A 317 -29.66 -29.37 -7.28
N HIS A 318 -30.11 -28.68 -8.32
CA HIS A 318 -29.79 -27.26 -8.53
C HIS A 318 -30.54 -26.38 -7.54
N VAL A 319 -29.83 -25.45 -6.92
CA VAL A 319 -30.39 -24.47 -5.99
C VAL A 319 -30.00 -23.06 -6.40
N GLU A 320 -30.81 -22.08 -5.99
CA GLU A 320 -30.53 -20.66 -6.21
C GLU A 320 -29.16 -20.28 -5.64
N GLU A 321 -28.40 -19.47 -6.39
CA GLU A 321 -27.07 -19.03 -5.96
C GLU A 321 -27.19 -18.15 -4.70
N GLU A 322 -26.23 -18.30 -3.80
CA GLU A 322 -26.21 -17.51 -2.58
C GLU A 322 -25.88 -16.03 -2.84
N PRO A 323 -26.35 -15.11 -2.00
CA PRO A 323 -25.99 -13.70 -2.12
C PRO A 323 -24.48 -13.51 -2.11
N LEU A 324 -23.98 -12.60 -2.95
CA LEU A 324 -22.54 -12.31 -3.12
C LEU A 324 -21.82 -12.07 -1.78
N LEU A 325 -22.48 -11.44 -0.81
CA LEU A 325 -21.91 -11.18 0.51
C LEU A 325 -21.65 -12.46 1.30
N LYS A 326 -22.60 -13.38 1.29
CA LYS A 326 -22.42 -14.68 1.94
C LYS A 326 -21.27 -15.44 1.29
N ARG A 327 -21.17 -15.40 -0.03
CA ARG A 327 -20.02 -15.97 -0.77
C ARG A 327 -18.69 -15.33 -0.35
N ILE A 328 -18.64 -14.00 -0.21
CA ILE A 328 -17.44 -13.28 0.26
C ILE A 328 -17.08 -13.65 1.70
N GLU A 329 -18.06 -13.77 2.59
CA GLU A 329 -17.86 -14.18 3.99
C GLU A 329 -17.24 -15.58 4.08
N GLU A 330 -17.76 -16.53 3.33
CA GLU A 330 -17.24 -17.90 3.27
C GLU A 330 -15.85 -17.97 2.64
N GLU A 331 -15.57 -17.17 1.61
CA GLU A 331 -14.22 -17.03 1.05
C GLU A 331 -13.24 -16.52 2.10
N ILE A 332 -13.60 -15.48 2.85
CA ILE A 332 -12.77 -14.95 3.94
C ILE A 332 -12.59 -16.00 5.04
N GLU A 333 -13.61 -16.80 5.35
CA GLU A 333 -13.51 -17.84 6.37
C GLU A 333 -12.48 -18.93 6.01
N VAL A 334 -12.43 -19.32 4.73
CA VAL A 334 -11.58 -20.43 4.27
C VAL A 334 -10.22 -19.97 3.71
N LEU A 335 -10.12 -18.79 3.11
CA LEU A 335 -8.89 -18.24 2.52
C LEU A 335 -8.24 -17.14 3.38
N GLY A 336 -9.01 -16.49 4.26
CA GLY A 336 -8.58 -15.29 4.99
C GLY A 336 -8.72 -13.99 4.20
N PHE A 337 -9.17 -14.04 2.94
CA PHE A 337 -9.43 -12.90 2.07
C PHE A 337 -10.48 -13.26 1.01
N SER A 338 -11.16 -12.26 0.44
CA SER A 338 -12.09 -12.50 -0.67
C SER A 338 -11.34 -12.59 -1.99
N VAL A 339 -11.74 -13.52 -2.85
CA VAL A 339 -11.31 -13.60 -4.26
C VAL A 339 -12.37 -13.00 -5.18
N SER A 340 -13.64 -13.07 -4.76
CA SER A 340 -14.74 -12.37 -5.38
C SER A 340 -14.59 -10.85 -5.22
N PRO A 341 -14.92 -10.06 -6.26
CA PRO A 341 -14.87 -8.61 -6.20
C PRO A 341 -15.94 -8.10 -5.23
N HIS A 342 -15.52 -7.29 -4.27
CA HIS A 342 -16.45 -6.61 -3.37
C HIS A 342 -17.24 -5.54 -4.14
N PRO A 343 -18.50 -5.23 -3.78
CA PRO A 343 -19.28 -4.18 -4.45
C PRO A 343 -18.57 -2.81 -4.51
N SER A 344 -17.68 -2.52 -3.55
CA SER A 344 -16.86 -1.30 -3.54
C SER A 344 -15.83 -1.24 -4.69
N SER A 345 -15.45 -2.36 -5.29
CA SER A 345 -14.48 -2.42 -6.40
C SER A 345 -14.97 -1.67 -7.65
N LYS A 346 -16.28 -1.42 -7.79
CA LYS A 346 -16.83 -0.52 -8.81
C LYS A 346 -16.18 0.87 -8.79
N TYR A 347 -15.69 1.31 -7.64
CA TYR A 347 -15.14 2.65 -7.40
C TYR A 347 -13.60 2.69 -7.38
N ASP A 348 -12.92 1.68 -7.92
CA ASP A 348 -11.45 1.62 -7.95
C ASP A 348 -10.80 2.82 -8.66
N SER A 349 -11.49 3.47 -9.61
CA SER A 349 -11.00 4.70 -10.25
C SER A 349 -10.92 5.88 -9.26
N LEU A 350 -11.85 5.96 -8.30
CA LEU A 350 -11.85 6.97 -7.24
C LEU A 350 -10.77 6.70 -6.18
N VAL A 351 -10.39 5.43 -6.01
CA VAL A 351 -9.20 5.05 -5.23
C VAL A 351 -7.93 5.52 -5.95
N LYS A 352 -7.82 5.26 -7.27
CA LYS A 352 -6.68 5.68 -8.09
C LYS A 352 -6.51 7.21 -8.16
N SER A 353 -7.61 7.97 -8.11
CA SER A 353 -7.55 9.44 -8.04
C SER A 353 -7.18 9.98 -6.66
N GLY A 354 -7.10 9.12 -5.64
CA GLY A 354 -6.82 9.50 -4.25
C GLY A 354 -8.00 10.15 -3.52
N TRP A 355 -9.20 10.12 -4.11
CA TRP A 355 -10.40 10.67 -3.47
C TRP A 355 -10.95 9.76 -2.37
N ILE A 356 -10.76 8.45 -2.54
CA ILE A 356 -11.14 7.41 -1.58
C ILE A 356 -9.88 6.68 -1.12
N THR A 357 -9.80 6.42 0.17
CA THR A 357 -8.75 5.63 0.78
C THR A 357 -9.26 4.21 1.03
N PRO A 358 -8.59 3.16 0.52
CA PRO A 358 -8.88 1.80 0.93
C PRO A 358 -8.56 1.60 2.40
N ILE A 359 -9.45 0.95 3.14
CA ILE A 359 -9.37 0.78 4.60
C ILE A 359 -7.99 0.27 5.05
N GLN A 360 -7.47 -0.77 4.38
CA GLN A 360 -6.21 -1.41 4.77
C GLN A 360 -4.97 -0.51 4.52
N THR A 361 -5.11 0.58 3.78
CA THR A 361 -4.02 1.51 3.45
C THR A 361 -3.92 2.71 4.39
N VAL A 362 -4.67 2.69 5.49
CA VAL A 362 -4.65 3.72 6.51
C VAL A 362 -3.43 3.52 7.42
N PHE A 363 -2.47 4.45 7.31
CA PHE A 363 -1.22 4.42 8.09
C PHE A 363 -1.01 5.69 8.94
N GLU A 364 -1.93 6.65 8.86
CA GLU A 364 -1.80 7.94 9.55
C GLU A 364 -3.16 8.52 9.95
N GLU A 365 -3.14 9.40 10.95
CA GLU A 365 -4.31 10.21 11.30
C GLU A 365 -4.56 11.26 10.23
N GLY A 366 -5.83 11.54 9.97
CA GLY A 366 -6.18 12.53 8.96
C GLY A 366 -7.66 12.53 8.65
N TYR A 367 -8.06 13.48 7.80
CA TYR A 367 -9.40 13.49 7.24
C TYR A 367 -9.39 12.64 5.97
N MET A 368 -10.21 11.59 5.93
CA MET A 368 -10.22 10.58 4.87
C MET A 368 -11.65 10.19 4.50
N ARG A 369 -11.78 9.56 3.33
CA ARG A 369 -13.05 9.09 2.76
C ARG A 369 -12.96 7.63 2.43
N PHE A 370 -14.04 6.91 2.69
CA PHE A 370 -14.14 5.47 2.49
C PHE A 370 -15.45 5.16 1.79
N ILE A 371 -15.42 4.28 0.78
CA ILE A 371 -16.61 3.63 0.26
C ILE A 371 -16.59 2.19 0.73
N GLY A 372 -17.64 1.80 1.44
CA GLY A 372 -17.77 0.45 1.97
C GLY A 372 -19.20 0.11 2.29
N MET A 373 -19.41 -1.14 2.64
CA MET A 373 -20.68 -1.68 3.10
C MET A 373 -20.74 -1.68 4.62
N ILE A 374 -21.91 -1.36 5.17
CA ILE A 374 -22.16 -1.49 6.60
C ILE A 374 -22.45 -2.96 6.94
N VAL A 375 -21.56 -3.60 7.71
CA VAL A 375 -21.66 -5.02 8.07
C VAL A 375 -22.32 -5.22 9.43
N ASP A 376 -22.05 -4.33 10.40
CA ASP A 376 -22.57 -4.40 11.75
C ASP A 376 -22.87 -3.01 12.30
N ILE A 377 -23.90 -2.89 13.14
CA ILE A 377 -24.32 -1.64 13.78
C ILE A 377 -24.64 -1.92 15.25
N ARG A 378 -23.80 -1.39 16.15
CA ARG A 378 -23.99 -1.46 17.60
C ARG A 378 -24.32 -0.10 18.18
N LYS A 379 -25.59 0.07 18.57
CA LYS A 379 -26.05 1.28 19.26
C LYS A 379 -25.71 1.18 20.75
N ILE A 380 -25.11 2.23 21.30
CA ILE A 380 -24.79 2.32 22.72
C ILE A 380 -25.16 3.71 23.26
N SER A 381 -25.48 3.79 24.54
CA SER A 381 -25.67 5.08 25.21
C SER A 381 -24.35 5.55 25.81
N THR A 382 -24.03 6.82 25.62
CA THR A 382 -22.88 7.46 26.28
C THR A 382 -23.13 7.55 27.79
N ARG A 383 -22.09 7.86 28.56
CA ARG A 383 -22.21 8.13 30.02
C ARG A 383 -23.19 9.27 30.35
N LYS A 384 -23.49 10.15 29.38
CA LYS A 384 -24.45 11.26 29.51
C LYS A 384 -25.87 10.89 29.05
N GLY A 385 -26.11 9.64 28.66
CA GLY A 385 -27.42 9.15 28.20
C GLY A 385 -27.70 9.38 26.70
N GLU A 386 -26.85 10.12 25.98
CA GLU A 386 -27.00 10.35 24.54
C GLU A 386 -26.66 9.10 23.73
N GLN A 387 -27.43 8.80 22.69
CA GLN A 387 -27.19 7.63 21.83
C GLN A 387 -26.03 7.87 20.86
N MET A 388 -25.13 6.90 20.76
CA MET A 388 -24.07 6.84 19.74
C MET A 388 -24.06 5.44 19.09
N ALA A 389 -23.37 5.28 17.97
CA ALA A 389 -23.25 3.98 17.31
C ALA A 389 -21.80 3.66 16.93
N TYR A 390 -21.44 2.39 17.08
CA TYR A 390 -20.29 1.80 16.41
C TYR A 390 -20.78 1.05 15.18
N VAL A 391 -20.22 1.38 14.04
CA VAL A 391 -20.61 0.81 12.74
C VAL A 391 -19.37 0.15 12.15
N THR A 392 -19.45 -1.11 11.74
CA THR A 392 -18.33 -1.76 11.05
C THR A 392 -18.51 -1.56 9.55
N LEU A 393 -17.57 -0.84 8.94
CA LEU A 393 -17.53 -0.59 7.49
C LEU A 393 -16.54 -1.55 6.84
N GLN A 394 -16.96 -2.22 5.77
CA GLN A 394 -16.12 -3.16 4.99
C GLN A 394 -15.96 -2.69 3.54
N ASP A 395 -14.75 -2.76 3.02
CA ASP A 395 -14.46 -2.62 1.60
C ASP A 395 -13.69 -3.84 1.07
N ALA A 396 -13.27 -3.79 -0.21
CA ALA A 396 -12.48 -4.85 -0.84
C ALA A 396 -11.10 -5.09 -0.19
N SER A 397 -10.67 -4.18 0.69
CA SER A 397 -9.35 -4.20 1.34
C SER A 397 -9.38 -4.66 2.79
N GLY A 398 -10.46 -4.39 3.52
CA GLY A 398 -10.58 -4.77 4.91
C GLY A 398 -11.82 -4.19 5.60
N MET A 399 -11.77 -4.18 6.94
CA MET A 399 -12.83 -3.66 7.80
C MET A 399 -12.30 -2.59 8.73
N MET A 400 -13.12 -1.59 9.04
CA MET A 400 -12.80 -0.53 10.00
C MET A 400 -14.01 -0.15 10.83
N ASP A 401 -13.76 0.11 12.11
CA ASP A 401 -14.78 0.65 13.01
C ASP A 401 -15.00 2.14 12.74
N VAL A 402 -16.25 2.50 12.58
CA VAL A 402 -16.75 3.87 12.37
C VAL A 402 -17.54 4.27 13.61
N VAL A 403 -17.05 5.31 14.29
CA VAL A 403 -17.68 5.89 15.48
C VAL A 403 -18.61 7.00 15.03
N VAL A 404 -19.90 6.84 15.29
CA VAL A 404 -20.95 7.82 14.99
C VAL A 404 -21.39 8.48 16.29
N PHE A 405 -20.96 9.72 16.49
CA PHE A 405 -21.31 10.52 17.67
C PHE A 405 -22.79 10.97 17.62
N PRO A 406 -23.40 11.33 18.77
CA PRO A 406 -24.82 11.64 18.85
C PRO A 406 -25.31 12.69 17.85
N SER A 407 -24.56 13.77 17.65
CA SER A 407 -24.92 14.83 16.70
C SER A 407 -24.99 14.30 15.26
N THR A 408 -24.00 13.53 14.85
CA THR A 408 -23.95 12.92 13.51
C THR A 408 -24.98 11.79 13.36
N LEU A 409 -25.25 11.03 14.43
CA LEU A 409 -26.19 9.91 14.42
C LEU A 409 -27.60 10.37 14.04
N ALA A 410 -28.03 11.53 14.55
CA ALA A 410 -29.33 12.11 14.22
C ALA A 410 -29.45 12.45 12.73
N GLU A 411 -28.35 12.89 12.09
CA GLU A 411 -28.32 13.27 10.67
C GLU A 411 -28.30 12.05 9.75
N VAL A 412 -27.58 10.99 10.11
CA VAL A 412 -27.34 9.82 9.24
C VAL A 412 -28.22 8.62 9.59
N TYR A 413 -29.17 8.75 10.52
CA TYR A 413 -29.95 7.64 11.07
C TYR A 413 -30.63 6.78 9.99
N GLN A 414 -31.19 7.41 8.95
CA GLN A 414 -31.87 6.71 7.85
C GLN A 414 -30.91 5.94 6.94
N GLN A 415 -29.63 6.34 6.88
CA GLN A 415 -28.60 5.73 6.03
C GLN A 415 -27.90 4.56 6.74
N LEU A 416 -28.03 4.46 8.07
CA LEU A 416 -27.45 3.40 8.88
C LEU A 416 -28.30 2.12 8.83
N GLN A 417 -28.16 1.39 7.72
CA GLN A 417 -28.77 0.08 7.53
C GLN A 417 -27.69 -0.96 7.20
N GLN A 418 -27.83 -2.14 7.78
CA GLN A 418 -26.94 -3.26 7.48
C GLN A 418 -27.03 -3.63 6.00
N ASN A 419 -25.93 -4.11 5.42
CA ASN A 419 -25.80 -4.48 4.01
C ASN A 419 -26.02 -3.33 3.02
N THR A 420 -25.90 -2.08 3.48
CA THR A 420 -26.01 -0.89 2.64
C THR A 420 -24.62 -0.31 2.35
N MET A 421 -24.37 0.02 1.08
CA MET A 421 -23.17 0.73 0.64
C MET A 421 -23.28 2.22 0.97
N VAL A 422 -22.21 2.79 1.50
CA VAL A 422 -22.14 4.22 1.87
C VAL A 422 -20.79 4.81 1.54
N LEU A 423 -20.77 6.12 1.25
CA LEU A 423 -19.55 6.93 1.27
C LEU A 423 -19.46 7.62 2.63
N ALA A 424 -18.52 7.17 3.46
CA ALA A 424 -18.25 7.72 4.78
C ALA A 424 -17.06 8.69 4.71
N GLU A 425 -17.23 9.88 5.27
CA GLU A 425 -16.22 10.92 5.37
C GLU A 425 -16.01 11.31 6.83
N GLY A 426 -14.76 11.41 7.26
CA GLY A 426 -14.46 11.83 8.63
C GLY A 426 -13.00 11.80 9.00
N ARG A 427 -12.74 11.97 10.30
CA ARG A 427 -11.39 11.99 10.85
C ARG A 427 -10.98 10.62 11.38
N VAL A 428 -9.97 10.03 10.74
CA VAL A 428 -9.30 8.82 11.20
C VAL A 428 -8.42 9.13 12.41
N LYS A 429 -8.57 8.32 13.46
CA LYS A 429 -7.74 8.36 14.68
C LYS A 429 -7.43 6.96 15.17
N ARG A 430 -6.44 6.83 16.04
CA ARG A 430 -6.25 5.58 16.80
C ARG A 430 -7.28 5.48 17.94
N GLY A 431 -7.96 4.35 18.03
CA GLY A 431 -8.84 4.00 19.12
C GLY A 431 -8.08 3.61 20.39
N GLN A 432 -8.80 3.34 21.48
CA GLN A 432 -8.22 2.99 22.78
C GLN A 432 -7.37 1.71 22.74
N LYS A 433 -7.70 0.78 21.84
CA LYS A 433 -6.96 -0.47 21.60
C LYS A 433 -5.84 -0.34 20.56
N GLY A 434 -5.50 0.89 20.14
CA GLY A 434 -4.45 1.18 19.15
C GLY A 434 -4.83 0.96 17.69
N GLN A 435 -6.05 0.53 17.40
CA GLN A 435 -6.56 0.25 16.05
C GLN A 435 -7.02 1.54 15.36
N TRP A 436 -6.95 1.62 14.04
CA TRP A 436 -7.51 2.75 13.29
C TRP A 436 -9.04 2.71 13.33
N GLN A 437 -9.65 3.85 13.65
CA GLN A 437 -11.10 4.03 13.62
C GLN A 437 -11.43 5.36 12.94
N LEU A 438 -12.58 5.41 12.26
CA LEU A 438 -13.10 6.61 11.65
C LEU A 438 -14.07 7.30 12.60
N GLN A 439 -13.79 8.53 12.99
CA GLN A 439 -14.80 9.40 13.59
C GLN A 439 -15.63 9.99 12.46
N LEU A 440 -16.88 9.55 12.33
CA LEU A 440 -17.74 9.96 11.22
C LEU A 440 -18.08 11.45 11.35
N ASN A 441 -17.86 12.19 10.27
CA ASN A 441 -18.31 13.57 10.14
C ASN A 441 -19.54 13.66 9.25
N ARG A 442 -19.51 12.97 8.10
CA ARG A 442 -20.58 12.98 7.10
C ARG A 442 -20.71 11.61 6.45
N MET A 443 -21.94 11.28 6.07
CA MET A 443 -22.26 10.11 5.27
C MET A 443 -23.06 10.54 4.05
N TYR A 444 -22.69 10.02 2.89
CA TYR A 444 -23.31 10.34 1.62
C TYR A 444 -23.95 9.08 1.02
N PRO A 445 -25.12 9.21 0.38
CA PRO A 445 -25.72 8.12 -0.39
C PRO A 445 -24.85 7.78 -1.61
N MET A 446 -24.97 6.56 -2.10
CA MET A 446 -24.18 6.11 -3.25
C MET A 446 -24.45 6.89 -4.54
N SER A 447 -25.61 7.52 -4.69
CA SER A 447 -25.89 8.41 -5.82
C SER A 447 -24.87 9.56 -5.95
N PHE A 448 -24.31 10.02 -4.82
CA PHE A 448 -23.22 11.00 -4.83
C PHE A 448 -21.91 10.38 -5.31
N ALA A 449 -21.60 9.15 -4.88
CA ALA A 449 -20.42 8.42 -5.32
C ALA A 449 -20.49 8.03 -6.81
N ASP A 450 -21.66 7.67 -7.32
CA ASP A 450 -21.89 7.40 -8.74
C ASP A 450 -21.64 8.64 -9.59
N LYS A 451 -22.10 9.82 -9.14
CA LYS A 451 -21.82 11.09 -9.82
C LYS A 451 -20.31 11.40 -9.84
N LEU A 452 -19.62 11.21 -8.72
CA LEU A 452 -18.16 11.35 -8.66
C LEU A 452 -17.46 10.38 -9.62
N LEU A 453 -17.96 9.15 -9.72
CA LEU A 453 -17.43 8.16 -10.65
C LEU A 453 -17.57 8.64 -12.10
N GLU A 454 -18.74 9.15 -12.48
CA GLU A 454 -18.96 9.76 -13.80
C GLU A 454 -18.05 10.96 -14.06
N ASP A 455 -17.83 11.81 -13.06
CA ASP A 455 -16.95 12.97 -13.17
C ASP A 455 -15.47 12.58 -13.24
N SER A 456 -15.09 11.46 -12.61
CA SER A 456 -13.72 10.92 -12.68
C SER A 456 -13.37 10.35 -14.06
N ALA A 457 -14.38 9.92 -14.83
CA ALA A 457 -14.20 9.48 -16.21
C ALA A 457 -13.93 10.66 -17.16
N LYS A 458 -14.47 11.84 -16.84
CA LYS A 458 -14.26 13.06 -17.63
C LYS A 458 -12.82 13.57 -17.50
N ARG A 459 -12.39 14.41 -18.44
CA ARG A 459 -11.12 15.15 -18.42
C ARG A 459 -11.36 16.61 -18.72
N LEU A 460 -10.75 17.49 -17.92
CA LEU A 460 -10.72 18.93 -18.18
C LEU A 460 -9.47 19.26 -19.00
N GLN A 461 -9.67 19.61 -20.27
CA GLN A 461 -8.62 20.06 -21.16
C GLN A 461 -8.56 21.59 -21.15
N ILE A 462 -7.38 22.12 -20.87
CA ILE A 462 -7.11 23.55 -20.85
C ILE A 462 -6.03 23.84 -21.90
N ALA A 463 -6.41 24.55 -22.96
CA ALA A 463 -5.50 25.01 -23.99
C ALA A 463 -4.97 26.41 -23.65
N ILE A 464 -3.66 26.58 -23.70
CA ILE A 464 -2.97 27.84 -23.44
C ILE A 464 -2.51 28.39 -24.80
N ARG A 465 -3.01 29.58 -25.15
CA ARG A 465 -2.58 30.31 -26.35
C ARG A 465 -1.16 30.86 -26.14
N PRO A 466 -0.35 31.02 -27.21
CA PRO A 466 1.01 31.53 -27.11
C PRO A 466 1.12 32.87 -26.36
N GLU A 467 0.15 33.76 -26.54
CA GLU A 467 0.09 35.07 -25.89
C GLU A 467 -0.07 35.00 -24.36
N LYS A 468 -0.64 33.90 -23.85
CA LYS A 468 -0.87 33.64 -22.42
C LYS A 468 0.09 32.60 -21.85
N HIS A 469 1.14 32.25 -22.59
CA HIS A 469 2.17 31.30 -22.16
C HIS A 469 3.21 31.98 -21.26
N THR A 470 2.78 32.43 -20.07
CA THR A 470 3.63 33.11 -19.09
C THR A 470 3.64 32.39 -17.74
N PRO A 471 4.71 32.51 -16.93
CA PRO A 471 4.78 31.92 -15.59
C PRO A 471 3.63 32.31 -14.65
N GLU A 472 3.12 33.53 -14.78
CA GLU A 472 2.03 34.09 -13.96
C GLU A 472 0.72 33.35 -14.22
N VAL A 473 0.36 33.14 -15.49
CA VAL A 473 -0.86 32.40 -15.88
C VAL A 473 -0.80 30.96 -15.38
N TYR A 474 0.37 30.31 -15.48
CA TYR A 474 0.54 28.97 -14.91
C TYR A 474 0.38 28.94 -13.39
N ALA A 475 0.88 29.96 -12.68
CA ALA A 475 0.71 30.06 -11.24
C ALA A 475 -0.76 30.25 -10.85
N GLU A 476 -1.51 31.08 -11.57
CA GLU A 476 -2.96 31.27 -11.35
C GLU A 476 -3.77 30.01 -11.62
N ILE A 477 -3.54 29.33 -12.75
CA ILE A 477 -4.18 28.04 -13.05
C ILE A 477 -3.88 27.05 -11.94
N LYS A 478 -2.61 26.97 -11.50
CA LYS A 478 -2.20 26.09 -10.40
C LYS A 478 -2.91 26.43 -9.10
N GLN A 479 -3.08 27.71 -8.76
CA GLN A 479 -3.83 28.13 -7.58
C GLN A 479 -5.30 27.73 -7.65
N LEU A 480 -5.96 27.96 -8.79
CA LEU A 480 -7.37 27.60 -9.00
C LEU A 480 -7.60 26.09 -8.92
N VAL A 481 -6.78 25.30 -9.61
CA VAL A 481 -6.84 23.83 -9.56
C VAL A 481 -6.57 23.31 -8.14
N THR A 482 -5.65 23.94 -7.40
CA THR A 482 -5.36 23.55 -6.01
C THR A 482 -6.50 23.92 -5.05
N LYS A 483 -7.21 25.02 -5.33
CA LYS A 483 -8.34 25.51 -4.54
C LYS A 483 -9.58 24.65 -4.73
N TYR A 484 -9.91 24.29 -5.98
CA TYR A 484 -11.12 23.56 -6.33
C TYR A 484 -10.86 22.07 -6.59
N LYS A 485 -10.43 21.38 -5.54
CA LYS A 485 -10.11 19.94 -5.59
C LYS A 485 -11.35 19.09 -5.89
N GLY A 486 -11.17 18.07 -6.73
CA GLY A 486 -12.17 17.08 -7.07
C GLY A 486 -11.55 15.84 -7.71
N VAL A 487 -12.31 15.16 -8.57
CA VAL A 487 -11.97 13.85 -9.13
C VAL A 487 -11.61 13.87 -10.60
N THR A 488 -11.89 14.97 -11.32
CA THR A 488 -11.66 15.07 -12.77
C THR A 488 -10.21 15.45 -13.07
N PRO A 489 -9.45 14.64 -13.83
CA PRO A 489 -8.10 15.00 -14.25
C PRO A 489 -8.03 16.26 -15.12
N VAL A 490 -6.93 17.01 -15.00
CA VAL A 490 -6.68 18.22 -15.80
C VAL A 490 -5.51 17.98 -16.78
N GLU A 491 -5.71 18.31 -18.04
CA GLU A 491 -4.70 18.23 -19.11
C GLU A 491 -4.43 19.64 -19.66
N LEU A 492 -3.15 20.06 -19.70
CA LEU A 492 -2.75 21.34 -20.31
C LEU A 492 -2.18 21.13 -21.72
N PHE A 493 -2.60 21.95 -22.66
CA PHE A 493 -2.17 21.93 -24.07
C PHE A 493 -1.64 23.30 -24.50
N LEU A 494 -0.67 23.34 -25.40
CA LEU A 494 -0.30 24.57 -26.12
C LEU A 494 -0.91 24.56 -27.52
N VAL A 495 -1.64 25.62 -27.86
CA VAL A 495 -2.47 25.69 -29.08
C VAL A 495 -1.67 25.48 -30.38
N ASN A 496 -0.42 25.95 -30.44
CA ASN A 496 0.37 25.92 -31.69
C ASN A 496 1.23 24.67 -31.90
N SER A 497 1.40 23.83 -30.88
CA SER A 497 2.33 22.69 -30.97
C SER A 497 1.63 21.33 -30.96
N LYS A 498 0.31 21.28 -30.65
CA LYS A 498 -0.41 20.05 -30.26
C LYS A 498 0.35 19.20 -29.23
N THR A 499 1.38 19.76 -28.58
CA THR A 499 2.25 19.03 -27.68
C THR A 499 1.62 19.10 -26.32
N LEU A 500 1.37 17.93 -25.73
CA LEU A 500 0.85 17.81 -24.38
C LEU A 500 1.91 18.33 -23.40
N VAL A 501 1.69 19.51 -22.81
CA VAL A 501 2.49 19.99 -21.68
C VAL A 501 1.87 19.35 -20.44
N LYS A 502 2.24 18.11 -20.17
CA LYS A 502 1.58 17.31 -19.12
C LYS A 502 1.89 17.88 -17.73
N ASN A 503 1.05 18.79 -17.26
CA ASN A 503 1.05 19.26 -15.89
C ASN A 503 -0.02 18.47 -15.13
N SER A 504 0.33 17.26 -14.70
CA SER A 504 -0.55 16.45 -13.86
C SER A 504 -0.65 17.13 -12.49
N PHE A 505 -1.73 17.86 -12.27
CA PHE A 505 -2.07 18.29 -10.92
C PHE A 505 -2.46 17.05 -10.11
N ALA A 506 -1.75 16.81 -9.01
CA ALA A 506 -1.82 15.56 -8.26
C ALA A 506 -3.21 15.23 -7.70
N ASN A 507 -4.07 16.25 -7.55
CA ASN A 507 -5.46 16.10 -7.16
C ASN A 507 -6.29 16.70 -8.29
N GLY A 508 -7.23 15.93 -8.86
CA GLY A 508 -8.13 16.41 -9.90
C GLY A 508 -8.98 17.61 -9.44
N VAL A 509 -9.88 18.06 -10.30
CA VAL A 509 -10.72 19.23 -10.05
C VAL A 509 -12.20 18.89 -9.91
N ASN A 510 -12.92 19.75 -9.21
CA ASN A 510 -14.37 19.70 -9.15
C ASN A 510 -14.97 20.60 -10.24
N LEU A 511 -15.61 19.99 -11.24
CA LEU A 511 -16.23 20.68 -12.38
C LEU A 511 -17.43 21.54 -12.00
N GLU A 512 -18.12 21.23 -10.89
CA GLU A 512 -19.31 21.98 -10.43
C GLU A 512 -18.97 23.20 -9.56
N SER A 513 -17.67 23.44 -9.36
CA SER A 513 -17.20 24.59 -8.61
C SER A 513 -17.13 25.85 -9.48
N LYS A 514 -16.77 26.98 -8.85
CA LYS A 514 -16.47 28.23 -9.58
C LYS A 514 -15.20 28.15 -10.43
N LEU A 515 -14.56 26.98 -10.54
CA LEU A 515 -13.34 26.77 -11.33
C LEU A 515 -13.52 27.14 -12.81
N ILE A 516 -14.54 26.59 -13.48
CA ILE A 516 -14.71 26.81 -14.93
C ILE A 516 -14.91 28.31 -15.22
N PRO A 517 -15.83 29.04 -14.54
CA PRO A 517 -15.94 30.48 -14.71
C PRO A 517 -14.61 31.23 -14.50
N SER A 518 -13.87 30.92 -13.43
CA SER A 518 -12.58 31.59 -13.16
C SER A 518 -11.50 31.25 -14.20
N LEU A 519 -11.50 30.03 -14.76
CA LEU A 519 -10.58 29.69 -15.86
C LEU A 519 -10.95 30.42 -17.16
N VAL A 520 -12.25 30.62 -17.42
CA VAL A 520 -12.75 31.35 -18.59
C VAL A 520 -12.32 32.82 -18.55
N GLU A 521 -12.27 33.44 -17.36
CA GLU A 521 -11.80 34.82 -17.18
C GLU A 521 -10.30 34.98 -17.50
N ILE A 522 -9.48 33.98 -17.16
CA ILE A 522 -8.02 34.03 -17.35
C ILE A 522 -7.63 33.68 -18.79
N LEU A 523 -8.24 32.63 -19.35
CA LEU A 523 -7.94 32.13 -20.69
C LEU A 523 -8.98 32.64 -21.67
N ASP A 524 -9.89 31.78 -22.12
CA ASP A 524 -11.07 32.09 -22.91
C ASP A 524 -11.96 30.85 -22.86
N LYS A 525 -13.26 30.98 -23.18
CA LYS A 525 -14.18 29.83 -23.18
C LYS A 525 -13.77 28.73 -24.16
N GLU A 526 -13.23 29.11 -25.32
CA GLU A 526 -12.79 28.19 -26.38
C GLU A 526 -11.58 27.34 -25.96
N CYS A 527 -10.82 27.82 -24.98
CA CYS A 527 -9.63 27.17 -24.46
C CYS A 527 -9.96 26.08 -23.43
N ILE A 528 -11.21 25.92 -23.02
CA ILE A 528 -11.61 25.00 -21.96
C ILE A 528 -12.60 23.98 -22.53
N LYS A 529 -12.23 22.71 -22.47
CA LYS A 529 -13.06 21.61 -22.97
C LYS A 529 -13.17 20.51 -21.94
N ILE A 530 -14.40 20.03 -21.70
CA ILE A 530 -14.64 18.83 -20.91
C ILE A 530 -14.85 17.68 -21.89
N VAL A 531 -14.04 16.65 -21.79
CA VAL A 531 -14.10 15.46 -22.66
C VAL A 531 -14.42 14.25 -21.78
N LYS A 532 -15.15 13.27 -22.31
CA LYS A 532 -15.36 11.98 -21.64
C LYS A 532 -14.24 11.01 -21.95
#